data_AF-A0A9Q1AQ32-F1
#
_entry.id   AF-A0A9Q1AQ32-F1
#
_cell.length_a   1.000
_cell.length_b   1.000
_cell.length_c   1.000
_cell.angle_alpha   90.00
_cell.angle_beta   90.00
_cell.angle_gamma   90.00
#
_symmetry.space_group_name_H-M   'P 1'
#
loop_
_entity.id
_entity.type
_entity.pdbx_description
1 polymer ?
#
loop_
_entity_poly.entity_id
_entity_poly.type
_entity_poly.pdbx_seq_one_letter_code
_entity_poly.pdbx_strand_id
1 'polypeptide(L)'
;MADSDNESGGHNNSNTNESSPREQDRLLPIANVSRIMKKALPANAKISKDAKETVQECVSEFISFITGEASDKCQREKRKTINGDDLLWAMTTLGFEDYVEPLKIYLQKFREMEGEKTAAMGIVRQGDGRDGAAGGGGDGSVVNSGNSGGGFGGSGGDMYVGMQPSMAMMGHHHYHHHHQGNMYGSGSGASSGRPR
;
A
#
# COMPACT_ATOMS: atom_id res chain seq x y z
N MET A 1 -6.47 -68.62 13.38
CA MET A 1 -5.41 -67.62 13.64
C MET A 1 -5.31 -66.79 12.38
N ALA A 2 -5.66 -65.51 12.50
CA ALA A 2 -5.41 -64.50 11.50
C ALA A 2 -3.91 -64.17 11.47
N ASP A 3 -3.50 -63.52 10.37
CA ASP A 3 -2.43 -62.52 10.26
C ASP A 3 -1.59 -62.75 9.01
N SER A 4 -1.73 -61.84 8.05
CA SER A 4 -0.67 -61.36 7.18
C SER A 4 -1.19 -60.13 6.42
N ASP A 5 -0.96 -58.99 7.05
CA ASP A 5 -1.09 -57.65 6.51
C ASP A 5 -0.19 -57.48 5.28
N ASN A 6 -0.76 -56.94 4.20
CA ASN A 6 0.03 -56.39 3.09
C ASN A 6 -0.38 -54.93 2.89
N GLU A 7 0.30 -54.04 3.61
CA GLU A 7 0.32 -52.61 3.33
C GLU A 7 1.01 -52.36 1.98
N SER A 8 0.25 -51.87 0.99
CA SER A 8 0.85 -51.20 -0.16
C SER A 8 0.65 -49.70 0.01
N GLY A 9 1.68 -49.08 0.60
CA GLY A 9 1.78 -47.64 0.80
C GLY A 9 1.71 -46.89 -0.53
N GLY A 10 0.83 -45.89 -0.56
CA GLY A 10 0.69 -44.94 -1.65
C GLY A 10 1.99 -44.18 -1.87
N HIS A 11 2.56 -44.32 -3.07
CA HIS A 11 3.59 -43.42 -3.56
C HIS A 11 2.92 -42.16 -4.09
N ASN A 12 2.44 -41.30 -3.19
CA ASN A 12 2.15 -39.92 -3.56
C ASN A 12 3.49 -39.22 -3.77
N ASN A 13 3.77 -38.94 -5.05
CA ASN A 13 4.77 -38.00 -5.52
C ASN A 13 4.70 -36.72 -4.69
N SER A 14 5.62 -36.57 -3.72
CA SER A 14 5.72 -35.39 -2.88
C SER A 14 6.24 -34.23 -3.74
N ASN A 15 5.29 -33.55 -4.39
CA ASN A 15 5.49 -32.26 -5.00
C ASN A 15 5.71 -31.25 -3.86
N THR A 16 6.97 -31.11 -3.45
CA THR A 16 7.48 -30.33 -2.32
C THR A 16 7.39 -28.81 -2.55
N ASN A 17 6.35 -28.33 -3.22
CA ASN A 17 6.20 -26.93 -3.63
C ASN A 17 4.93 -26.24 -3.11
N GLU A 18 4.30 -26.79 -2.07
CA GLU A 18 3.15 -26.15 -1.41
C GLU A 18 3.65 -25.10 -0.40
N SER A 19 4.36 -24.08 -0.89
CA SER A 19 4.42 -22.80 -0.17
C SER A 19 2.98 -22.37 0.06
N SER A 20 2.58 -22.17 1.31
CA SER A 20 1.17 -21.86 1.60
C SER A 20 0.75 -20.61 0.81
N PRO A 21 -0.54 -20.45 0.44
CA PRO A 21 -0.98 -19.24 -0.27
C PRO A 21 -0.54 -17.93 0.43
N ARG A 22 -0.46 -17.96 1.76
CA ARG A 22 -0.01 -16.85 2.62
C ARG A 22 1.49 -16.53 2.49
N GLU A 23 2.30 -17.52 2.11
CA GLU A 23 3.74 -17.35 1.91
C GLU A 23 4.01 -16.72 0.55
N GLN A 24 3.26 -17.12 -0.49
CA GLN A 24 3.37 -16.52 -1.81
C GLN A 24 3.00 -15.03 -1.81
N ASP A 25 2.06 -14.60 -0.96
CA ASP A 25 1.70 -13.17 -0.80
C ASP A 25 2.87 -12.29 -0.32
N ARG A 26 3.89 -12.88 0.31
CA ARG A 26 5.08 -12.16 0.81
C ARG A 26 6.20 -12.09 -0.22
N LEU A 27 6.11 -12.86 -1.30
CA LEU A 27 7.14 -12.94 -2.31
C LEU A 27 6.93 -11.85 -3.37
N LEU A 28 8.03 -11.24 -3.82
CA LEU A 28 7.97 -10.33 -4.97
C LEU A 28 7.72 -11.13 -6.25
N PRO A 29 7.05 -10.56 -7.28
CA PRO A 29 6.84 -11.28 -8.54
C PRO A 29 8.15 -11.78 -9.15
N ILE A 30 8.23 -13.10 -9.41
CA ILE A 30 9.44 -13.76 -9.93
C ILE A 30 9.97 -13.11 -11.22
N ALA A 31 9.07 -12.55 -12.04
CA ALA A 31 9.43 -11.84 -13.27
C ALA A 31 10.24 -10.57 -13.01
N ASN A 32 9.94 -9.83 -11.94
CA ASN A 32 10.66 -8.63 -11.55
C ASN A 32 12.05 -8.98 -11.00
N VAL A 33 12.13 -9.99 -10.14
CA VAL A 33 13.39 -10.53 -9.62
C VAL A 33 14.30 -10.99 -10.76
N SER A 34 13.78 -11.85 -11.64
CA SER A 34 14.50 -12.36 -12.82
C SER A 34 15.02 -11.24 -13.73
N ARG A 35 14.23 -10.18 -13.95
CA ARG A 35 14.64 -9.02 -14.75
C ARG A 35 15.84 -8.29 -14.12
N ILE A 36 15.83 -8.10 -12.80
CA ILE A 36 16.93 -7.44 -12.09
C ILE A 36 18.18 -8.31 -12.10
N MET A 37 18.06 -9.61 -11.79
CA MET A 37 19.19 -10.53 -11.82
C MET A 37 19.89 -10.53 -13.19
N LYS A 38 19.13 -10.52 -14.29
CA LYS A 38 19.69 -10.45 -15.65
C LYS A 38 20.51 -9.18 -15.93
N LYS A 39 20.20 -8.04 -15.29
CA LYS A 39 20.96 -6.79 -15.51
C LYS A 39 22.40 -6.89 -15.02
N ALA A 40 22.68 -7.77 -14.07
CA ALA A 40 24.03 -8.03 -13.55
C ALA A 40 24.80 -9.09 -14.36
N LEU A 41 24.20 -9.64 -15.43
CA LEU A 41 24.76 -10.73 -16.21
C LEU A 41 24.93 -10.35 -17.69
N PRO A 42 25.79 -11.05 -18.45
CA PRO A 42 25.88 -10.91 -19.90
C PRO A 42 24.54 -11.19 -20.60
N ALA A 43 24.32 -10.55 -21.76
CA ALA A 43 23.02 -10.58 -22.46
C ALA A 43 22.49 -12.00 -22.80
N ASN A 44 23.40 -12.95 -23.03
CA ASN A 44 23.08 -14.34 -23.38
C ASN A 44 23.05 -15.29 -22.17
N ALA A 45 23.29 -14.80 -20.95
CA ALA A 45 23.28 -15.62 -19.75
C ALA A 45 21.88 -16.17 -19.45
N LYS A 46 21.83 -17.42 -19.00
CA LYS A 46 20.62 -18.09 -18.52
C LYS A 46 20.67 -18.18 -17.00
N ILE A 47 19.52 -18.01 -16.37
CA ILE A 47 19.34 -18.16 -14.91
C ILE A 47 18.40 -19.35 -14.73
N SER A 48 18.82 -20.32 -13.92
CA SER A 48 18.00 -21.50 -13.59
C SER A 48 16.72 -21.10 -12.86
N LYS A 49 15.76 -22.02 -12.76
CA LYS A 49 14.53 -21.82 -11.99
C LYS A 49 14.89 -21.63 -10.51
N ASP A 50 15.63 -22.57 -9.96
CA ASP A 50 16.01 -22.62 -8.55
C ASP A 50 16.74 -21.35 -8.11
N ALA A 51 17.67 -20.83 -8.92
CA ALA A 51 18.37 -19.58 -8.60
C ALA A 51 17.43 -18.37 -8.52
N LYS A 52 16.35 -18.33 -9.31
CA LYS A 52 15.36 -17.24 -9.23
C LYS A 52 14.52 -17.37 -7.96
N GLU A 53 14.13 -18.59 -7.60
CA GLU A 53 13.34 -18.87 -6.39
C GLU A 53 14.16 -18.56 -5.13
N THR A 54 15.42 -19.02 -5.07
CA THR A 54 16.32 -18.67 -3.96
C THR A 54 16.50 -17.17 -3.80
N VAL A 55 16.74 -16.43 -4.90
CA VAL A 55 16.89 -14.96 -4.80
C VAL A 55 15.56 -14.27 -4.45
N GLN A 56 14.43 -14.82 -4.88
CA GLN A 56 13.09 -14.33 -4.51
C GLN A 56 12.84 -14.49 -3.00
N GLU A 57 13.24 -15.60 -2.41
CA GLU A 57 13.19 -15.81 -0.96
C GLU A 57 14.15 -14.86 -0.24
N CYS A 58 15.41 -14.79 -0.68
CA CYS A 58 16.43 -13.92 -0.08
C CYS A 58 16.02 -12.44 -0.09
N VAL A 59 15.39 -11.94 -1.15
CA VAL A 59 14.98 -10.52 -1.21
C VAL A 59 13.82 -10.23 -0.27
N SER A 60 12.89 -11.17 -0.09
CA SER A 60 11.80 -11.03 0.90
C SER A 60 12.34 -11.06 2.33
N GLU A 61 13.33 -11.91 2.60
CA GLU A 61 14.04 -11.92 3.88
C GLU A 61 14.83 -10.63 4.09
N PHE A 62 15.54 -10.13 3.06
CA PHE A 62 16.28 -8.87 3.12
C PHE A 62 15.38 -7.69 3.50
N ILE A 63 14.18 -7.59 2.90
CA ILE A 63 13.20 -6.56 3.29
C ILE A 63 12.86 -6.69 4.77
N SER A 64 12.55 -7.91 5.22
CA SER A 64 12.19 -8.17 6.61
C SER A 64 13.34 -7.87 7.59
N PHE A 65 14.57 -8.16 7.19
CA PHE A 65 15.77 -7.95 7.97
C PHE A 65 16.06 -6.45 8.18
N ILE A 66 16.12 -5.68 7.09
CA ILE A 66 16.36 -4.22 7.16
C ILE A 66 15.22 -3.52 7.91
N THR A 67 13.97 -3.90 7.62
CA THR A 67 12.80 -3.27 8.26
C THR A 67 12.69 -3.62 9.74
N GLY A 68 13.12 -4.82 10.14
CA GLY A 68 13.25 -5.21 11.54
C GLY A 68 14.23 -4.33 12.32
N GLU A 69 15.45 -4.17 11.80
CA GLU A 69 16.48 -3.34 12.45
C GLU A 69 16.06 -1.85 12.54
N ALA A 70 15.45 -1.32 11.47
CA ALA A 70 14.91 0.04 11.47
C ALA A 70 13.74 0.21 12.46
N SER A 71 12.87 -0.80 12.56
CA SER A 71 11.78 -0.84 13.53
C SER A 71 12.31 -0.78 14.96
N ASP A 72 13.34 -1.57 15.29
CA ASP A 72 13.92 -1.61 16.63
C ASP A 72 14.51 -0.25 17.04
N LYS A 73 15.20 0.44 16.13
CA LYS A 73 15.62 1.83 16.37
C LYS A 73 14.44 2.77 16.59
N CYS A 74 13.44 2.73 15.71
CA CYS A 74 12.24 3.57 15.81
C CYS A 74 11.55 3.41 17.17
N GLN A 75 11.39 2.16 17.63
CA GLN A 75 10.77 1.84 18.91
C GLN A 75 11.63 2.27 20.10
N ARG A 76 12.96 2.11 20.03
CA ARG A 76 13.90 2.60 21.06
C ARG A 76 13.82 4.11 21.24
N GLU A 77 13.54 4.85 20.16
CA GLU A 77 13.28 6.29 20.17
C GLU A 77 11.83 6.67 20.54
N LYS A 78 11.01 5.70 20.99
CA LYS A 78 9.60 5.88 21.37
C LYS A 78 8.71 6.40 20.24
N ARG A 79 9.07 6.12 18.99
CA ARG A 79 8.27 6.45 17.80
C ARG A 79 7.48 5.21 17.35
N LYS A 80 6.29 5.44 16.77
CA LYS A 80 5.41 4.39 16.20
C LYS A 80 5.52 4.28 14.67
N THR A 81 6.20 5.22 14.04
CA THR A 81 6.31 5.31 12.58
C THR A 81 7.78 5.31 12.19
N ILE A 82 8.14 4.33 11.37
CA ILE A 82 9.47 4.20 10.79
C ILE A 82 9.62 5.25 9.70
N ASN A 83 10.71 6.01 9.75
CA ASN A 83 11.03 7.05 8.77
C ASN A 83 12.25 6.64 7.91
N GLY A 84 12.51 7.40 6.84
CA GLY A 84 13.67 7.14 5.96
C GLY A 84 15.03 7.17 6.69
N ASP A 85 15.17 7.99 7.73
CA ASP A 85 16.40 8.09 8.53
C ASP A 85 16.65 6.84 9.40
N ASP A 86 15.60 6.07 9.71
CA ASP A 86 15.74 4.77 10.39
C ASP A 86 16.32 3.72 9.44
N LEU A 87 15.88 3.73 8.19
CA LEU A 87 16.41 2.83 7.15
C LEU A 87 17.88 3.14 6.84
N LEU A 88 18.26 4.42 6.74
CA LEU A 88 19.65 4.82 6.51
C LEU A 88 20.57 4.36 7.66
N TRP A 89 20.09 4.46 8.89
CA TRP A 89 20.80 3.96 10.05
C TRP A 89 20.92 2.43 10.03
N ALA A 90 19.83 1.71 9.76
CA ALA A 90 19.84 0.26 9.68
C ALA A 90 20.82 -0.25 8.61
N MET A 91 20.85 0.37 7.42
CA MET A 91 21.83 0.04 6.37
C MET A 91 23.27 0.20 6.86
N THR A 92 23.56 1.25 7.63
CA THR A 92 24.91 1.45 8.19
C THR A 92 25.23 0.38 9.24
N THR A 93 24.33 0.16 10.20
CA THR A 93 24.53 -0.79 11.31
C THR A 93 24.72 -2.23 10.83
N LEU A 94 24.02 -2.61 9.75
CA LEU A 94 24.04 -3.95 9.19
C LEU A 94 25.20 -4.17 8.18
N GLY A 95 26.05 -3.17 7.95
CA GLY A 95 27.22 -3.28 7.07
C GLY A 95 26.93 -3.10 5.57
N PHE A 96 25.83 -2.43 5.23
CA PHE A 96 25.45 -2.08 3.85
C PHE A 96 25.80 -0.61 3.53
N GLU A 97 26.97 -0.13 3.99
CA GLU A 97 27.34 1.30 3.91
C GLU A 97 27.40 1.83 2.47
N ASP A 98 27.79 0.98 1.51
CA ASP A 98 27.83 1.32 0.09
C ASP A 98 26.47 1.77 -0.49
N TYR A 99 25.36 1.39 0.16
CA TYR A 99 24.02 1.79 -0.24
C TYR A 99 23.55 3.11 0.41
N VAL A 100 24.21 3.57 1.48
CA VAL A 100 23.74 4.71 2.28
C VAL A 100 23.73 6.00 1.47
N GLU A 101 24.80 6.29 0.73
CA GLU A 101 24.91 7.55 -0.02
C GLU A 101 23.91 7.63 -1.18
N PRO A 102 23.76 6.60 -2.04
CA PRO A 102 22.67 6.56 -3.01
C PRO A 102 21.27 6.73 -2.40
N LEU A 103 21.01 6.11 -1.24
CA LEU A 103 19.72 6.18 -0.56
C LEU A 103 19.42 7.56 0.03
N LYS A 104 20.43 8.28 0.53
CA LYS A 104 20.27 9.68 0.98
C LYS A 104 19.80 10.58 -0.15
N ILE A 105 20.44 10.46 -1.32
CA ILE A 105 20.05 11.23 -2.52
C ILE A 105 18.61 10.90 -2.91
N TYR A 106 18.23 9.61 -2.88
CA TYR A 106 16.86 9.19 -3.17
C TYR A 106 15.85 9.76 -2.17
N LEU A 107 16.14 9.69 -0.87
CA LEU A 107 15.28 10.20 0.19
C LEU A 107 15.05 11.72 0.06
N GLN A 108 16.10 12.46 -0.27
CA GLN A 108 16.01 13.91 -0.51
C GLN A 108 15.06 14.22 -1.67
N LYS A 109 15.25 13.56 -2.83
CA LYS A 109 14.37 13.72 -3.99
C LYS A 109 12.93 13.32 -3.70
N PHE A 110 12.73 12.26 -2.91
CA PHE A 110 11.39 11.84 -2.49
C PHE A 110 10.68 12.93 -1.67
N ARG A 111 11.38 13.57 -0.73
CA ARG A 111 10.85 14.67 0.09
C ARG A 111 10.49 15.89 -0.75
N GLU A 112 11.31 16.23 -1.75
CA GLU A 112 11.03 17.32 -2.69
C GLU A 112 9.73 17.06 -3.47
N MET A 113 9.59 15.87 -4.07
CA MET A 113 8.39 15.50 -4.83
C MET A 113 7.11 15.41 -3.97
N GLU A 114 7.19 14.94 -2.73
CA GLU A 114 6.06 14.91 -1.79
C GLU A 114 5.67 16.33 -1.33
N GLY A 115 6.67 17.19 -1.11
CA GLY A 115 6.47 18.60 -0.76
C GLY A 115 5.73 19.37 -1.86
N GLU A 116 6.09 19.14 -3.13
CA GLU A 116 5.42 19.75 -4.29
C GLU A 116 3.96 19.32 -4.43
N LYS A 117 3.65 18.03 -4.24
CA LYS A 117 2.25 17.52 -4.25
C LYS A 117 1.40 18.17 -3.15
N THR A 118 1.99 18.37 -1.99
CA THR A 118 1.31 18.98 -0.84
C THR A 118 1.09 20.48 -1.05
N ALA A 119 2.06 21.18 -1.65
CA ALA A 119 1.94 22.59 -2.03
C ALA A 119 0.89 22.81 -3.14
N ALA A 120 0.84 21.93 -4.14
CA ALA A 120 -0.15 21.99 -5.22
C ALA A 120 -1.59 21.80 -4.72
N MET A 121 -1.81 20.94 -3.71
CA MET A 121 -3.13 20.79 -3.07
C MET A 121 -3.47 21.93 -2.09
N GLY A 122 -2.48 22.66 -1.59
CA GLY A 122 -2.67 23.84 -0.73
C GLY A 122 -3.16 25.09 -1.47
N ILE A 123 -2.81 25.24 -2.76
CA ILE A 123 -3.23 26.38 -3.59
C ILE A 123 -4.74 26.30 -3.95
N VAL A 124 -5.34 25.11 -4.01
CA VAL A 124 -6.76 24.93 -4.40
C VAL A 124 -7.75 25.35 -3.29
N ARG A 125 -7.27 25.68 -2.08
CA ARG A 125 -8.13 26.10 -0.95
C ARG A 125 -8.23 27.61 -0.74
N GLN A 126 -7.55 28.43 -1.54
CA GLN A 126 -7.56 29.88 -1.39
C GLN A 126 -8.07 30.53 -2.68
N GLY A 127 -9.36 30.39 -2.96
CA GLY A 127 -9.94 30.94 -4.18
C GLY A 127 -11.45 30.90 -4.22
N ASP A 128 -12.13 31.36 -3.16
CA ASP A 128 -13.48 31.91 -3.31
C ASP A 128 -13.83 32.82 -2.13
N GLY A 129 -14.09 34.09 -2.43
CA GLY A 129 -14.51 35.09 -1.45
C GLY A 129 -13.63 36.34 -1.45
N ARG A 130 -13.89 37.26 -2.39
CA ARG A 130 -13.93 38.72 -2.16
C ARG A 130 -14.22 39.48 -3.46
N ASP A 131 -15.49 39.77 -3.66
CA ASP A 131 -16.02 41.00 -4.26
C ASP A 131 -17.11 41.42 -3.25
N GLY A 132 -17.19 42.59 -2.62
CA GLY A 132 -16.74 43.95 -2.89
C GLY A 132 -17.95 44.85 -2.59
N ALA A 133 -17.86 45.80 -1.64
CA ALA A 133 -18.56 47.10 -1.64
C ALA A 133 -18.48 47.82 -0.27
N ALA A 134 -18.37 49.14 -0.38
CA ALA A 134 -18.03 50.12 0.65
C ALA A 134 -19.24 50.80 1.30
N GLY A 135 -18.98 51.50 2.42
CA GLY A 135 -19.85 52.49 3.09
C GLY A 135 -20.02 52.16 4.57
N GLY A 136 -19.78 53.01 5.56
CA GLY A 136 -19.44 54.42 5.63
C GLY A 136 -19.89 54.93 7.02
N GLY A 137 -18.98 55.58 7.77
CA GLY A 137 -19.28 56.55 8.85
C GLY A 137 -19.77 56.04 10.21
N GLY A 138 -19.13 56.52 11.29
CA GLY A 138 -19.70 56.45 12.65
C GLY A 138 -18.67 56.52 13.78
N ASP A 139 -18.39 57.75 14.24
CA ASP A 139 -17.62 58.11 15.45
C ASP A 139 -18.24 57.56 16.74
N GLY A 140 -17.43 57.26 17.76
CA GLY A 140 -17.92 56.83 19.06
C GLY A 140 -16.88 56.21 19.99
N SER A 141 -16.03 57.06 20.58
CA SER A 141 -15.19 56.74 21.75
C SER A 141 -16.04 56.28 22.95
N VAL A 142 -15.79 55.09 23.50
CA VAL A 142 -15.91 54.82 24.95
C VAL A 142 -14.87 53.79 25.40
N VAL A 143 -14.16 54.17 26.44
CA VAL A 143 -13.23 53.38 27.25
C VAL A 143 -13.96 52.26 28.01
N ASN A 144 -13.34 51.09 28.17
CA ASN A 144 -13.36 50.41 29.47
C ASN A 144 -12.12 49.56 29.69
N SER A 145 -11.55 49.76 30.86
CA SER A 145 -10.33 49.22 31.39
C SER A 145 -10.63 47.98 32.24
N GLY A 146 -9.79 46.96 32.15
CA GLY A 146 -9.59 45.95 33.20
C GLY A 146 -10.63 44.84 33.32
N ASN A 147 -10.18 43.58 33.21
CA ASN A 147 -10.22 42.71 34.39
C ASN A 147 -9.27 41.52 34.23
N SER A 148 -8.45 41.34 35.27
CA SER A 148 -7.54 40.23 35.51
C SER A 148 -8.25 39.10 36.27
N GLY A 149 -7.80 37.86 36.11
CA GLY A 149 -8.15 36.70 36.95
C GLY A 149 -8.22 35.43 36.10
N GLY A 150 -7.30 34.48 36.21
CA GLY A 150 -7.16 33.52 37.32
C GLY A 150 -8.10 32.34 37.03
N GLY A 151 -7.68 31.13 36.68
CA GLY A 151 -6.78 30.20 37.37
C GLY A 151 -7.44 28.79 37.30
N PHE A 152 -6.68 27.74 37.68
CA PHE A 152 -7.13 26.37 38.03
C PHE A 152 -7.59 25.49 36.82
N GLY A 153 -7.16 24.24 36.59
CA GLY A 153 -6.62 23.18 37.45
C GLY A 153 -7.62 22.01 37.52
N GLY A 154 -7.23 20.80 37.08
CA GLY A 154 -7.98 19.54 37.28
C GLY A 154 -8.01 18.66 36.01
N SER A 155 -7.22 17.57 35.87
CA SER A 155 -7.36 16.23 36.46
C SER A 155 -8.73 15.58 36.30
N GLY A 156 -8.76 14.43 35.60
CA GLY A 156 -9.69 13.34 35.90
C GLY A 156 -10.43 12.71 34.72
N GLY A 157 -10.09 11.45 34.44
CA GLY A 157 -11.10 10.38 34.36
C GLY A 157 -11.75 10.05 33.01
N ASP A 158 -11.43 8.84 32.53
CA ASP A 158 -12.32 7.85 31.89
C ASP A 158 -13.40 8.30 30.90
N MET A 159 -13.38 7.69 29.70
CA MET A 159 -14.54 6.93 29.23
C MET A 159 -14.12 5.85 28.22
N TYR A 160 -14.37 4.60 28.60
CA TYR A 160 -14.66 3.50 27.71
C TYR A 160 -15.73 3.91 26.69
N VAL A 161 -15.48 3.70 25.39
CA VAL A 161 -16.56 3.55 24.41
C VAL A 161 -16.36 2.22 23.70
N GLY A 162 -17.18 1.26 24.09
CA GLY A 162 -17.35 -0.01 23.41
C GLY A 162 -18.21 0.12 22.15
N MET A 163 -17.80 -0.61 21.12
CA MET A 163 -18.59 -1.45 20.21
C MET A 163 -20.03 -1.01 19.84
N GLN A 164 -20.25 -0.66 18.56
CA GLN A 164 -21.20 -1.41 17.70
C GLN A 164 -21.02 -1.12 16.20
N PRO A 165 -21.09 -2.15 15.31
CA PRO A 165 -21.09 -2.00 13.86
C PRO A 165 -22.53 -1.89 13.33
N SER A 166 -22.79 -0.99 12.37
CA SER A 166 -24.07 -0.93 11.65
C SER A 166 -23.95 -1.64 10.30
N MET A 167 -24.45 -2.87 10.25
CA MET A 167 -24.90 -3.52 9.02
C MET A 167 -26.26 -2.93 8.63
N ALA A 168 -26.39 -2.46 7.39
CA ALA A 168 -27.69 -2.29 6.73
C ALA A 168 -27.63 -3.03 5.39
N MET A 169 -28.27 -4.20 5.36
CA MET A 169 -28.69 -4.90 4.16
C MET A 169 -30.01 -4.31 3.63
N MET A 170 -30.29 -4.64 2.36
CA MET A 170 -31.62 -4.84 1.76
C MET A 170 -32.06 -3.75 0.76
N GLY A 171 -32.29 -4.19 -0.48
CA GLY A 171 -32.93 -3.38 -1.51
C GLY A 171 -32.82 -3.91 -2.95
N HIS A 172 -33.04 -5.21 -3.17
CA HIS A 172 -33.37 -5.75 -4.49
C HIS A 172 -34.89 -5.72 -4.69
N HIS A 173 -35.39 -5.15 -5.79
CA HIS A 173 -36.58 -5.57 -6.59
C HIS A 173 -36.81 -4.54 -7.73
N HIS A 174 -36.57 -4.86 -9.00
CA HIS A 174 -37.37 -5.62 -9.99
C HIS A 174 -38.43 -4.82 -10.78
N TYR A 175 -38.18 -4.75 -12.09
CA TYR A 175 -39.07 -4.78 -13.26
C TYR A 175 -40.15 -3.71 -13.52
N HIS A 176 -40.01 -3.06 -14.70
CA HIS A 176 -41.16 -2.75 -15.53
C HIS A 176 -40.90 -3.02 -17.02
N HIS A 177 -41.94 -3.59 -17.63
CA HIS A 177 -42.09 -4.13 -18.96
C HIS A 177 -42.08 -3.03 -20.04
N HIS A 178 -41.47 -3.28 -21.21
CA HIS A 178 -42.09 -2.83 -22.46
C HIS A 178 -41.79 -3.78 -23.63
N HIS A 179 -42.87 -4.30 -24.19
CA HIS A 179 -42.98 -5.00 -25.45
C HIS A 179 -42.64 -4.09 -26.64
N GLN A 180 -41.90 -4.60 -27.62
CA GLN A 180 -42.34 -4.65 -29.02
C GLN A 180 -41.48 -5.65 -29.79
N GLY A 181 -42.15 -6.64 -30.40
CA GLY A 181 -41.52 -7.61 -31.28
C GLY A 181 -41.44 -7.09 -32.72
N ASN A 182 -40.54 -7.69 -33.49
CA ASN A 182 -40.73 -7.90 -34.93
C ASN A 182 -39.89 -9.12 -35.34
N MET A 183 -40.58 -10.17 -35.77
CA MET A 183 -40.03 -11.32 -36.48
C MET A 183 -39.58 -10.90 -37.87
N TYR A 184 -38.44 -11.37 -38.37
CA TYR A 184 -38.28 -12.13 -39.64
C TYR A 184 -36.79 -12.33 -39.98
N GLY A 185 -36.44 -13.48 -40.58
CA GLY A 185 -35.31 -13.54 -41.52
C GLY A 185 -34.20 -14.55 -41.21
N SER A 186 -34.44 -15.81 -41.57
CA SER A 186 -33.42 -16.83 -41.80
C SER A 186 -32.42 -16.41 -42.88
N GLY A 187 -31.15 -16.76 -42.73
CA GLY A 187 -30.14 -16.48 -43.76
C GLY A 187 -28.79 -17.17 -43.50
N SER A 188 -28.70 -18.43 -43.88
CA SER A 188 -27.48 -19.24 -44.02
C SER A 188 -26.51 -18.60 -45.02
N GLY A 189 -25.19 -18.63 -44.76
CA GLY A 189 -24.21 -18.23 -45.77
C GLY A 189 -22.76 -18.38 -45.29
N ALA A 190 -22.12 -19.49 -45.70
CA ALA A 190 -20.73 -19.81 -45.44
C ALA A 190 -19.77 -19.13 -46.44
N SER A 191 -18.48 -19.09 -46.05
CA SER A 191 -17.29 -18.90 -46.92
C SER A 191 -17.14 -17.47 -47.49
N SER A 192 -15.98 -16.88 -47.76
CA SER A 192 -14.59 -17.32 -47.91
C SER A 192 -13.70 -16.06 -48.04
N GLY A 193 -12.40 -16.17 -47.76
CA GLY A 193 -11.36 -15.51 -48.57
C GLY A 193 -11.05 -14.00 -48.38
N ARG A 194 -9.89 -13.74 -47.75
CA ARG A 194 -8.92 -12.62 -47.96
C ARG A 194 -8.65 -12.27 -49.46
N PRO A 195 -7.77 -11.29 -49.82
CA PRO A 195 -7.32 -10.04 -49.17
C PRO A 195 -7.23 -8.82 -50.15
N ARG A 196 -6.96 -7.62 -49.63
CA ARG A 196 -5.84 -6.74 -50.02
C ARG A 196 -5.62 -5.69 -48.94
#